data_AF-A0A427AZC6-F1
#
_entry.id   AF-A0A427AZC6-F1
#
_cell.length_a   1.000
_cell.length_b   1.000
_cell.length_c   1.000
_cell.angle_alpha   90.00
_cell.angle_beta   90.00
_cell.angle_gamma   90.00
#
_symmetry.space_group_name_H-M   'P 1'
#
loop_
_entity.id
_entity.type
_entity.pdbx_description
1 polymer ?
#
loop_
_entity_poly.entity_id
_entity_poly.type
_entity_poly.pdbx_seq_one_letter_code
_entity_poly.pdbx_strand_id
1 'polypeptide(L)'
;MLGSQEKVVNPLFEKRPKQFGIGGALPPKRDLHRFVKWPKVVRIQRQKRILKQRLKVPPALNQFTRTLDKNLATNLFKMLLKYRPEDRAAKKERLLKRAQAEAEGKTVELKKPIVVKYGLNHVTYLIEQFDEVRRKWGGGIMGSKSQAKAKAREKLLAKEAAQRMT
;
A
#
# COMPACT_ATOMS: atom_id res chain seq x y z
N MET A 1 49.02 38.60 37.68
CA MET A 1 49.63 37.25 37.69
C MET A 1 48.60 36.28 38.26
N LEU A 2 47.86 35.56 37.40
CA LEU A 2 46.95 34.52 37.87
C LEU A 2 47.78 33.26 38.13
N GLY A 3 48.08 33.00 39.41
CA GLY A 3 48.82 31.84 39.85
C GLY A 3 48.06 30.55 39.52
N SER A 4 48.75 29.60 38.89
CA SER A 4 48.27 28.25 38.68
C SER A 4 48.07 27.56 40.03
N GLN A 5 46.83 27.27 40.40
CA GLN A 5 46.53 26.44 41.57
C GLN A 5 47.10 25.03 41.38
N GLU A 6 47.89 24.55 42.34
CA GLU A 6 48.39 23.17 42.38
C GLU A 6 47.23 22.17 42.50
N LYS A 7 47.22 21.16 41.64
CA LYS A 7 46.22 20.10 41.68
C LYS A 7 46.56 19.14 42.82
N VAL A 8 45.74 19.16 43.87
CA VAL A 8 45.80 18.18 44.96
C VAL A 8 45.58 16.77 44.37
N VAL A 9 46.60 15.92 44.43
CA VAL A 9 46.56 14.53 43.93
C VAL A 9 46.67 13.55 45.10
N ASN A 10 45.80 12.54 45.09
CA ASN A 10 45.74 11.54 46.16
C ASN A 10 46.76 10.41 45.90
N PRO A 11 47.68 10.13 46.84
CA PRO A 11 48.76 9.16 46.68
C PRO A 11 48.29 7.70 46.56
N LEU A 12 47.03 7.39 46.87
CA LEU A 12 46.45 6.05 46.73
C LEU A 12 46.09 5.69 45.28
N PHE A 13 46.04 6.67 44.36
CA PHE A 13 45.67 6.44 42.96
C PHE A 13 46.88 6.54 42.02
N GLU A 14 47.34 5.38 41.56
CA GLU A 14 48.43 5.28 40.58
C GLU A 14 47.92 5.30 39.14
N LYS A 15 48.66 5.96 38.23
CA LYS A 15 48.40 5.89 36.80
C LYS A 15 48.89 4.54 36.25
N ARG A 16 47.95 3.71 35.77
CA ARG A 16 48.25 2.38 35.17
C ARG A 16 48.00 2.38 33.65
N PRO A 17 48.93 2.91 32.83
CA PRO A 17 48.78 2.91 31.39
C PRO A 17 48.87 1.48 30.84
N LYS A 18 48.01 1.14 29.87
CA LYS A 18 48.07 -0.11 29.12
C LYS A 18 48.52 0.16 27.69
N GLN A 19 49.42 -0.65 27.17
CA GLN A 19 49.89 -0.54 25.79
C GLN A 19 49.04 -1.45 24.89
N PHE A 20 48.13 -0.86 24.12
CA PHE A 20 47.19 -1.58 23.23
C PHE A 20 47.74 -1.85 21.82
N GLY A 21 49.07 -1.85 21.67
CA GLY A 21 49.77 -2.18 20.43
C GLY A 21 49.85 -3.70 20.18
N ILE A 22 50.43 -4.08 19.04
CA ILE A 22 50.63 -5.49 18.69
C ILE A 22 51.60 -6.14 19.69
N GLY A 23 51.23 -7.28 20.27
CA GLY A 23 52.04 -7.99 21.27
C GLY A 23 51.98 -7.41 22.69
N GLY A 24 51.16 -6.38 22.92
CA GLY A 24 50.96 -5.77 24.23
C GLY A 24 49.72 -6.28 24.97
N ALA A 25 49.04 -5.39 25.67
CA ALA A 25 47.81 -5.68 26.40
C ALA A 25 46.63 -6.00 25.46
N LEU A 26 45.65 -6.77 25.96
CA LEU A 26 44.42 -7.09 25.22
C LEU A 26 43.78 -5.82 24.64
N PRO A 27 43.41 -5.82 23.35
CA PRO A 27 42.84 -4.65 22.71
C PRO A 27 41.51 -4.29 23.39
N PRO A 28 41.18 -2.99 23.47
CA PRO A 28 39.89 -2.57 23.99
C PRO A 28 38.77 -3.08 23.09
N LYS A 29 37.57 -3.23 23.66
CA LYS A 29 36.38 -3.55 22.87
C LYS A 29 36.17 -2.45 21.82
N ARG A 30 36.19 -2.84 20.55
CA ARG A 30 35.96 -1.97 19.38
C ARG A 30 34.68 -2.37 18.67
N ASP A 31 34.12 -1.47 17.87
CA ASP A 31 32.98 -1.83 17.01
C ASP A 31 33.41 -2.87 15.97
N LEU A 32 32.83 -4.06 16.07
CA LEU A 32 33.05 -5.18 15.15
C LEU A 32 31.88 -5.38 14.19
N HIS A 33 30.85 -4.52 14.21
CA HIS A 33 29.62 -4.68 13.42
C HIS A 33 29.88 -4.95 11.92
N ARG A 34 30.93 -4.37 11.35
CA ARG A 34 31.34 -4.62 9.95
C ARG A 34 32.00 -5.99 9.73
N PHE A 35 32.77 -6.47 10.70
CA PHE A 35 33.63 -7.66 10.59
C PHE A 35 32.97 -8.93 11.14
N VAL A 36 31.84 -8.78 11.83
CA VAL A 36 31.02 -9.91 12.29
C VAL A 36 30.61 -10.76 11.11
N LYS A 37 30.75 -12.08 11.25
CA LYS A 37 30.21 -13.06 10.30
C LYS A 37 28.68 -13.03 10.37
N TRP A 38 28.07 -12.18 9.55
CA TRP A 38 26.62 -12.01 9.51
C TRP A 38 25.89 -13.31 9.13
N PRO A 39 24.72 -13.60 9.74
CA PRO A 39 23.84 -14.68 9.33
C PRO A 39 23.52 -14.62 7.83
N LYS A 40 23.32 -15.78 7.21
CA LYS A 40 23.12 -15.91 5.76
C LYS A 40 21.99 -15.01 5.24
N VAL A 41 20.88 -14.91 5.97
CA VAL A 41 19.72 -14.08 5.61
C VAL A 41 20.06 -12.59 5.50
N VAL A 42 20.86 -12.06 6.43
CA VAL A 42 21.30 -10.66 6.44
C VAL A 42 22.24 -10.40 5.26
N ARG A 43 23.16 -11.34 5.00
CA ARG A 43 24.10 -11.25 3.88
C ARG A 43 23.38 -11.19 2.54
N ILE A 44 22.43 -12.10 2.31
CA ILE A 44 21.65 -12.16 1.07
C ILE A 44 20.80 -10.90 0.88
N GLN A 45 20.15 -10.39 1.94
CA GLN A 45 19.38 -9.14 1.87
C GLN A 45 20.27 -7.95 1.49
N ARG A 46 21.45 -7.81 2.11
CA ARG A 46 22.42 -6.74 1.79
C ARG A 46 22.96 -6.86 0.37
N GLN A 47 23.34 -8.08 -0.06
CA GLN A 47 23.81 -8.35 -1.42
C GLN A 47 22.73 -8.08 -2.48
N LYS A 48 21.47 -8.46 -2.23
CA LYS A 48 20.34 -8.19 -3.13
C LYS A 48 20.16 -6.69 -3.37
N ARG A 49 20.31 -5.86 -2.33
CA ARG A 49 20.26 -4.40 -2.45
C ARG A 49 21.39 -3.87 -3.34
N ILE A 50 22.62 -4.37 -3.15
CA ILE A 50 23.78 -3.97 -3.97
C ILE A 50 23.56 -4.38 -5.43
N LEU A 51 23.08 -5.60 -5.70
CA LEU A 51 22.79 -6.07 -7.05
C LEU A 51 21.75 -5.19 -7.76
N LYS A 52 20.68 -4.77 -7.07
CA LYS A 52 19.68 -3.85 -7.62
C LYS A 52 20.26 -2.49 -8.03
N GLN A 53 21.35 -2.04 -7.39
CA GLN A 53 22.02 -0.79 -7.74
C GLN A 53 23.03 -0.96 -8.89
N ARG A 54 23.68 -2.13 -8.99
CA ARG A 54 24.76 -2.37 -9.96
C ARG A 54 24.24 -2.84 -11.32
N LEU A 55 23.18 -3.63 -11.33
CA LEU A 55 22.56 -4.10 -12.57
C LEU A 55 21.71 -2.99 -13.20
N LYS A 56 21.61 -2.99 -14.53
CA LYS A 56 20.69 -2.10 -15.25
C LYS A 56 19.25 -2.54 -15.00
N VAL A 57 18.55 -1.81 -14.13
CA VAL A 57 17.16 -2.12 -13.76
C VAL A 57 16.20 -1.57 -14.83
N PRO A 58 15.28 -2.39 -15.38
CA PRO A 58 14.28 -1.93 -16.35
C PRO A 58 13.44 -0.74 -15.85
N PRO A 59 13.02 0.18 -16.74
CA PRO A 59 12.27 1.39 -16.34
C PRO A 59 10.96 1.08 -15.60
N ALA A 60 10.26 0.00 -16.00
CA ALA A 60 9.04 -0.47 -15.34
C ALA A 60 9.26 -0.87 -13.87
N LEU A 61 10.47 -1.26 -13.49
CA LEU A 61 10.84 -1.55 -12.09
C LEU A 61 11.45 -0.34 -11.40
N ASN A 62 12.17 0.51 -12.15
CA ASN A 62 12.82 1.69 -11.59
C ASN A 62 11.83 2.78 -11.19
N GLN A 63 10.64 2.86 -11.79
CA GLN A 63 9.61 3.82 -11.41
C GLN A 63 9.24 3.75 -9.92
N PHE A 64 9.29 2.56 -9.30
CA PHE A 64 8.99 2.37 -7.88
C PHE A 64 10.06 2.92 -6.93
N THR A 65 11.22 3.36 -7.44
CA THR A 65 12.23 4.05 -6.62
C THR A 65 11.86 5.51 -6.37
N ARG A 66 11.00 6.10 -7.21
CA ARG A 66 10.52 7.47 -7.11
C ARG A 66 9.26 7.50 -6.25
N THR A 67 9.43 7.61 -4.95
CA THR A 67 8.33 7.61 -3.97
C THR A 67 7.80 9.02 -3.70
N LEU A 68 6.58 9.10 -3.17
CA LEU A 68 6.00 10.33 -2.64
C LEU A 68 6.85 10.90 -1.50
N ASP A 69 6.89 12.23 -1.34
CA ASP A 69 7.61 12.87 -0.25
C ASP A 69 6.95 12.60 1.11
N LYS A 70 7.73 12.71 2.20
CA LYS A 70 7.27 12.36 3.55
C LYS A 70 6.12 13.25 4.05
N ASN A 71 6.09 14.52 3.64
CA ASN A 71 5.07 15.47 4.10
C ASN A 71 3.73 15.16 3.43
N LEU A 72 3.74 14.98 2.12
CA LEU A 72 2.55 14.62 1.35
C LEU A 72 2.03 13.23 1.71
N ALA A 73 2.92 12.26 1.95
CA ALA A 73 2.54 10.94 2.44
C ALA A 73 1.78 11.02 3.78
N THR A 74 2.25 11.85 4.71
CA THR A 74 1.58 12.04 6.01
C THR A 74 0.18 12.63 5.84
N ASN A 75 0.03 13.63 4.97
CA ASN A 75 -1.27 14.24 4.68
C ASN A 75 -2.23 13.25 4.00
N LEU A 76 -1.74 12.44 3.06
CA LEU A 76 -2.51 11.38 2.43
C LEU A 76 -3.03 10.37 3.46
N PHE A 77 -2.16 9.89 4.37
CA PHE A 77 -2.59 8.94 5.40
C PHE A 77 -3.60 9.53 6.40
N LYS A 78 -3.49 10.83 6.73
CA LYS A 78 -4.50 11.52 7.55
C LYS A 78 -5.88 11.51 6.89
N MET A 79 -5.95 11.78 5.59
CA MET A 79 -7.21 11.71 4.83
C MET A 79 -7.76 10.28 4.81
N LEU A 80 -6.92 9.28 4.56
CA LEU A 80 -7.32 7.88 4.48
C LEU A 80 -7.78 7.30 5.83
N LEU A 81 -7.37 7.89 6.95
CA LEU A 81 -7.77 7.47 8.29
C LEU A 81 -9.30 7.51 8.48
N LYS A 82 -9.98 8.51 7.88
CA LYS A 82 -11.44 8.62 7.90
C LYS A 82 -12.14 7.48 7.16
N TYR A 83 -11.49 6.92 6.14
CA TYR A 83 -12.03 5.89 5.25
C TYR A 83 -11.44 4.50 5.52
N ARG A 84 -10.87 4.30 6.71
CA ARG A 84 -10.27 3.03 7.10
C ARG A 84 -11.33 1.91 7.11
N PRO A 85 -11.04 0.73 6.54
CA PRO A 85 -11.95 -0.41 6.60
C PRO A 85 -12.11 -0.92 8.04
N GLU A 86 -13.23 -1.61 8.30
CA GLU A 86 -13.55 -2.15 9.63
C GLU A 86 -12.53 -3.18 10.11
N ASP A 87 -12.13 -3.05 11.38
CA ASP A 87 -11.38 -4.09 12.08
C ASP A 87 -12.31 -5.27 12.42
N ARG A 88 -11.72 -6.45 12.71
CA ARG A 88 -12.49 -7.66 13.03
C ARG A 88 -13.45 -7.46 14.22
N ALA A 89 -13.03 -6.72 15.25
CA ALA A 89 -13.86 -6.39 16.41
C ALA A 89 -15.03 -5.47 16.04
N ALA A 90 -14.75 -4.38 15.33
CA ALA A 90 -15.76 -3.44 14.85
C ALA A 90 -16.81 -4.13 13.95
N LYS A 91 -16.37 -5.04 13.08
CA LYS A 91 -17.29 -5.85 12.25
C LYS A 91 -18.19 -6.73 13.11
N LYS A 92 -17.65 -7.37 14.15
CA LYS A 92 -18.44 -8.19 15.09
C LYS A 92 -19.48 -7.35 15.82
N GLU A 93 -19.07 -6.21 16.39
CA GLU A 93 -19.98 -5.29 17.07
C GLU A 93 -21.09 -4.77 16.16
N ARG A 94 -20.76 -4.41 14.91
CA ARG A 94 -21.75 -3.97 13.93
C ARG A 94 -22.79 -5.07 13.65
N LEU A 95 -22.35 -6.31 13.49
CA LEU A 95 -23.25 -7.44 13.26
C LEU A 95 -24.15 -7.72 14.47
N LEU A 96 -23.61 -7.64 15.69
CA LEU A 96 -24.39 -7.78 16.93
C LEU A 96 -25.44 -6.67 17.09
N LYS A 97 -25.04 -5.41 16.90
CA LYS A 97 -25.94 -4.26 16.98
C LYS A 97 -27.05 -4.34 15.92
N ARG A 98 -26.71 -4.81 14.71
CA ARG A 98 -27.68 -5.00 13.64
C ARG A 98 -28.70 -6.10 13.99
N ALA A 99 -28.24 -7.24 14.50
CA ALA A 99 -29.13 -8.32 14.93
C ALA A 99 -30.09 -7.88 16.05
N GLN A 100 -29.61 -7.08 17.01
CA GLN A 100 -30.45 -6.50 18.06
C GLN A 100 -31.50 -5.51 17.51
N ALA A 101 -31.09 -4.60 16.62
CA ALA A 101 -32.00 -3.63 16.02
C ALA A 101 -33.09 -4.28 15.14
N GLU A 102 -32.73 -5.35 14.42
CA GLU A 102 -33.67 -6.16 13.64
C GLU A 102 -34.65 -6.91 14.56
N ALA A 103 -34.19 -7.45 15.70
CA ALA A 103 -35.05 -8.10 16.70
C ALA A 103 -36.04 -7.11 17.36
N GLU A 104 -35.64 -5.85 17.53
CA GLU A 104 -36.52 -4.78 18.05
C GLU A 104 -37.46 -4.19 16.98
N GLY A 105 -37.44 -4.70 15.74
CA GLY A 105 -38.36 -4.28 14.67
C GLY A 105 -38.10 -2.87 14.10
N LYS A 106 -36.93 -2.26 14.38
CA LYS A 106 -36.57 -0.94 13.86
C LYS A 106 -36.02 -1.07 12.43
N THR A 107 -36.54 -0.29 11.49
CA THR A 107 -36.04 -0.25 10.10
C THR A 107 -34.70 0.48 10.06
N VAL A 108 -33.62 -0.25 9.75
CA VAL A 108 -32.26 0.32 9.75
C VAL A 108 -31.94 0.86 8.35
N GLU A 109 -32.12 2.16 8.14
CA GLU A 109 -31.57 2.83 6.94
C GLU A 109 -30.03 2.90 7.03
N LEU A 110 -29.36 1.96 6.38
CA LEU A 110 -27.89 1.92 6.33
C LEU A 110 -27.39 2.74 5.15
N LYS A 111 -26.90 3.96 5.44
CA LYS A 111 -26.08 4.71 4.48
C LYS A 111 -24.83 3.89 4.15
N LYS A 112 -24.62 3.59 2.86
CA LYS A 112 -23.52 2.72 2.41
C LYS A 112 -22.17 3.31 2.87
N PRO A 113 -21.34 2.56 3.62
CA PRO A 113 -20.07 3.08 4.12
C PRO A 113 -19.10 3.27 2.95
N ILE A 114 -18.52 4.47 2.87
CA ILE A 114 -17.43 4.77 1.95
C ILE A 114 -16.14 4.39 2.66
N VAL A 115 -15.41 3.44 2.09
CA VAL A 115 -14.15 2.91 2.65
C VAL A 115 -13.14 2.72 1.54
N VAL A 116 -11.86 2.79 1.90
CA VAL A 116 -10.76 2.47 0.99
C VAL A 116 -10.85 1.00 0.58
N LYS A 117 -10.91 0.75 -0.73
CA LYS A 117 -10.83 -0.60 -1.30
C LYS A 117 -9.37 -1.04 -1.37
N TYR A 118 -9.11 -2.31 -1.11
CA TYR A 118 -7.77 -2.88 -1.05
C TYR A 118 -7.72 -4.28 -1.68
N GLY A 119 -6.51 -4.78 -1.93
CA GLY A 119 -6.25 -6.06 -2.59
C GLY A 119 -5.99 -5.88 -4.08
N LEU A 120 -4.98 -6.57 -4.61
CA LEU A 120 -4.51 -6.40 -5.99
C LEU A 120 -5.65 -6.58 -7.00
N ASN A 121 -6.34 -7.73 -6.94
CA ASN A 121 -7.42 -8.06 -7.89
C ASN A 121 -8.61 -7.10 -7.82
N HIS A 122 -8.96 -6.61 -6.63
CA HIS A 122 -10.09 -5.70 -6.46
C HIS A 122 -9.75 -4.29 -6.96
N VAL A 123 -8.53 -3.82 -6.70
CA VAL A 123 -8.07 -2.51 -7.16
C VAL A 123 -7.91 -2.51 -8.68
N THR A 124 -7.30 -3.55 -9.26
CA THR A 124 -7.14 -3.66 -10.72
C THR A 124 -8.49 -3.68 -11.42
N TYR A 125 -9.42 -4.51 -10.94
CA TYR A 125 -10.78 -4.57 -11.47
C TYR A 125 -11.46 -3.20 -11.44
N LEU A 126 -11.38 -2.46 -10.34
CA LEU A 126 -11.98 -1.13 -10.25
C LEU A 126 -11.35 -0.12 -11.21
N ILE A 127 -10.04 -0.19 -11.44
CA ILE A 127 -9.34 0.68 -12.41
C ILE A 127 -9.77 0.34 -13.84
N GLU A 128 -9.79 -0.95 -14.19
CA GLU A 128 -10.12 -1.44 -15.53
C GLU A 128 -11.61 -1.26 -15.88
N GLN A 129 -12.52 -1.53 -14.95
CA GLN A 129 -13.96 -1.31 -15.14
C GLN A 129 -14.29 0.18 -15.29
N PHE A 130 -13.61 1.07 -14.57
CA PHE A 130 -13.80 2.51 -14.74
C PHE A 130 -13.34 2.98 -16.13
N ASP A 131 -12.35 2.29 -16.71
CA ASP A 131 -11.87 2.52 -18.07
C ASP A 131 -12.85 1.98 -19.14
N GLU A 132 -13.62 0.92 -18.84
CA GLU A 132 -14.73 0.43 -19.70
C GLU A 132 -15.97 1.33 -19.64
N VAL A 133 -16.34 1.85 -18.46
CA VAL A 133 -17.49 2.77 -18.30
C VAL A 133 -17.24 4.11 -19.02
N ARG A 134 -15.97 4.53 -19.17
CA ARG A 134 -15.59 5.70 -20.00
C ARG A 134 -15.59 5.43 -21.50
N ARG A 135 -15.53 4.16 -21.95
CA ARG A 135 -15.56 3.77 -23.38
C ARG A 135 -16.95 3.43 -23.90
N LYS A 136 -17.90 3.12 -23.01
CA LYS A 136 -19.31 2.93 -23.40
C LYS A 136 -20.06 4.26 -23.39
N TRP A 137 -20.38 4.76 -24.56
CA TRP A 137 -21.42 5.77 -24.70
C TRP A 137 -22.76 5.17 -24.27
N GLY A 138 -23.45 5.80 -23.31
CA GLY A 138 -24.86 5.56 -23.03
C GLY A 138 -25.74 6.26 -24.08
N GLY A 139 -26.87 5.66 -24.43
CA GLY A 139 -27.76 6.13 -25.51
C GLY A 139 -27.99 5.06 -26.58
N GLY A 140 -28.98 5.27 -27.46
CA GLY A 140 -29.37 4.30 -28.50
C GLY A 140 -30.58 3.43 -28.13
N ILE A 141 -31.16 3.58 -26.94
CA ILE A 141 -32.44 2.95 -26.61
C ILE A 141 -33.56 3.74 -27.29
N MET A 142 -33.98 3.24 -28.46
CA MET A 142 -35.11 3.75 -29.22
C MET A 142 -36.39 3.69 -28.37
N GLY A 143 -37.27 4.69 -28.44
CA GLY A 143 -38.52 4.69 -27.67
C GLY A 143 -39.43 3.50 -28.02
N SER A 144 -40.23 3.02 -27.07
CA SER A 144 -41.07 1.81 -27.22
C SER A 144 -41.94 1.78 -28.48
N LYS A 145 -42.54 2.92 -28.85
CA LYS A 145 -43.34 3.06 -30.08
C LYS A 145 -42.51 2.91 -31.37
N SER A 146 -41.28 3.42 -31.35
CA SER A 146 -40.38 3.36 -32.50
C SER A 146 -39.76 1.96 -32.66
N GLN A 147 -39.44 1.29 -31.54
CA GLN A 147 -39.06 -0.13 -31.54
C GLN A 147 -40.17 -1.01 -32.11
N ALA A 148 -41.43 -0.78 -31.71
CA ALA A 148 -42.57 -1.54 -32.22
C ALA A 148 -42.76 -1.34 -33.74
N LYS A 149 -42.59 -0.10 -34.24
CA LYS A 149 -42.67 0.21 -35.68
C LYS A 149 -41.52 -0.40 -36.47
N ALA A 150 -40.29 -0.34 -35.97
CA ALA A 150 -39.12 -0.95 -36.58
C ALA A 150 -39.29 -2.47 -36.68
N LYS A 151 -39.73 -3.11 -35.58
CA LYS A 151 -39.99 -4.55 -35.53
C LYS A 151 -41.13 -4.99 -36.44
N ALA A 152 -42.19 -4.18 -36.56
CA ALA A 152 -43.28 -4.45 -37.50
C ALA A 152 -42.81 -4.35 -38.96
N ARG A 153 -41.99 -3.35 -39.30
CA ARG A 153 -41.39 -3.21 -40.63
C ARG A 153 -40.44 -4.36 -40.96
N GLU A 154 -39.57 -4.73 -40.03
CA GLU A 154 -38.63 -5.84 -40.20
C GLU A 154 -39.37 -7.16 -40.41
N LYS A 155 -40.44 -7.41 -39.65
CA LYS A 155 -41.28 -8.60 -39.82
C LYS A 155 -41.96 -8.64 -41.20
N LEU A 156 -42.39 -7.49 -41.71
CA LEU A 156 -42.99 -7.37 -43.04
C LEU A 156 -41.95 -7.61 -44.14
N LEU A 157 -40.79 -6.96 -44.05
CA LEU A 157 -39.66 -7.16 -44.97
C LEU A 157 -39.18 -8.61 -44.97
N ALA A 158 -39.09 -9.24 -43.79
CA ALA A 158 -38.72 -10.65 -43.67
C ALA A 158 -39.77 -11.56 -44.30
N LYS A 159 -41.07 -11.24 -44.14
CA LYS A 159 -42.16 -11.98 -44.78
C LYS A 159 -42.12 -11.83 -46.30
N GLU A 160 -41.90 -10.61 -46.81
CA GLU A 160 -41.78 -10.33 -48.23
C GLU A 160 -40.55 -11.01 -48.83
N ALA A 161 -39.40 -10.92 -48.17
CA ALA A 161 -38.17 -11.61 -48.59
C ALA A 161 -38.34 -13.14 -48.58
N ALA A 162 -39.01 -13.69 -47.57
CA ALA A 162 -39.31 -15.13 -47.53
C ALA A 162 -40.25 -15.55 -48.67
N GLN A 163 -41.27 -14.74 -48.99
CA GLN A 163 -42.18 -14.99 -50.11
C GLN A 163 -41.52 -14.81 -51.49
N ARG A 164 -40.47 -13.97 -51.57
CA ARG A 164 -39.70 -13.74 -52.80
C ARG A 164 -38.63 -14.81 -53.05
N MET A 165 -38.22 -15.52 -52.01
CA MET A 165 -37.22 -16.60 -52.06
C MET A 165 -37.86 -17.99 -52.20
N THR A 166 -39.19 -18.07 -52.17
CA THR A 166 -40.01 -19.23 -52.57
C THR A 166 -40.60 -19.00 -53.95
#